data_AF-A0A225WFK1-F1
#
_entry.id   AF-A0A225WFK1-F1
#
_cell.length_a   1.000
_cell.length_b   1.000
_cell.length_c   1.000
_cell.angle_alpha   90.00
_cell.angle_beta   90.00
_cell.angle_gamma   90.00
#
_symmetry.space_group_name_H-M   'P 1'
#
loop_
_entity.id
_entity.type
_entity.pdbx_description
1 polymer ?
#
loop_
_entity_poly.entity_id
_entity_poly.type
_entity_poly.pdbx_seq_one_letter_code
_entity_poly.pdbx_strand_id
1 'polypeptide(L)'
;MAYLPSDYETVYFGLVTIGDSTDKRRCGFRPSRSQEDVHNAITAPTYIGKDADTFLDHVRISKATKFLAHPAVTPRLYDIEFGPCDLSILHFPRFDLDDQISRQKQNKINMRNYSTKVELPDIPANPQFNQLVESLGVLLSYAREFFNTTTQALVVSAKEFGERLEDFAPWTSQETKILAYWFSNVFAAYRLAVYQDQIPAQQSNLASTCTILNCPDYCLKLLVSGNVYRQIP
;
A
#
# COMPACT_ATOMS: atom_id res chain seq x y z
N MET A 1 -49.22 -29.16 -17.84
CA MET A 1 -48.55 -27.97 -17.27
C MET A 1 -47.47 -28.47 -16.34
N ALA A 2 -46.24 -28.07 -16.63
CA ALA A 2 -45.02 -28.63 -16.08
C ALA A 2 -44.81 -28.24 -14.61
N TYR A 3 -44.21 -29.17 -13.87
CA TYR A 3 -43.60 -29.00 -12.56
C TYR A 3 -42.60 -27.83 -12.58
N LEU A 4 -42.70 -26.94 -11.58
CA LEU A 4 -41.59 -26.08 -11.15
C LEU A 4 -40.90 -26.77 -9.97
N PRO A 5 -39.59 -27.03 -10.03
CA PRO A 5 -38.78 -27.22 -8.83
C PRO A 5 -38.17 -25.88 -8.40
N SER A 6 -38.39 -25.60 -7.12
CA SER A 6 -37.83 -24.52 -6.34
C SER A 6 -36.44 -24.93 -5.86
N ASP A 7 -35.38 -24.34 -6.40
CA ASP A 7 -34.02 -24.48 -5.88
C ASP A 7 -33.36 -23.10 -5.78
N TYR A 8 -33.78 -22.33 -4.77
CA TYR A 8 -32.97 -21.25 -4.22
C TYR A 8 -31.95 -21.90 -3.28
N GLU A 9 -30.84 -22.34 -3.84
CA GLU A 9 -29.70 -22.84 -3.07
C GLU A 9 -29.04 -21.65 -2.35
N THR A 10 -29.46 -21.48 -1.10
CA THR A 10 -28.87 -20.53 -0.15
C THR A 10 -27.52 -21.10 0.25
N VAL A 11 -26.45 -20.66 -0.41
CA VAL A 11 -25.08 -21.00 0.01
C VAL A 11 -24.79 -20.26 1.31
N TYR A 12 -25.09 -20.93 2.43
CA TYR A 12 -24.57 -20.61 3.75
C TYR A 12 -23.03 -20.69 3.68
N PHE A 13 -22.38 -19.55 3.53
CA PHE A 13 -20.96 -19.44 3.84
C PHE A 13 -20.79 -19.75 5.32
N GLY A 14 -20.25 -20.95 5.61
CA GLY A 14 -20.09 -21.49 6.94
C GLY A 14 -19.38 -20.52 7.88
N LEU A 15 -20.02 -20.27 9.01
CA LEU A 15 -19.37 -19.73 10.21
C LEU A 15 -18.26 -20.70 10.61
N VAL A 16 -17.00 -20.29 10.43
CA VAL A 16 -15.85 -20.99 10.99
C VAL A 16 -15.93 -20.86 12.51
N THR A 17 -16.01 -22.01 13.16
CA THR A 17 -16.04 -22.17 14.61
C THR A 17 -14.72 -21.74 15.26
N ILE A 18 -14.87 -21.26 16.49
CA ILE A 18 -13.90 -20.58 17.34
C ILE A 18 -12.65 -21.44 17.57
N GLY A 19 -11.51 -20.99 17.04
CA GLY A 19 -10.17 -21.43 17.43
C GLY A 19 -9.59 -20.52 18.51
N ASP A 20 -9.25 -21.14 19.62
CA ASP A 20 -8.54 -20.69 20.83
C ASP A 20 -8.07 -19.21 20.95
N SER A 21 -8.56 -18.56 22.01
CA SER A 21 -8.31 -17.16 22.40
C SER A 21 -6.86 -16.84 22.83
N THR A 22 -5.96 -17.82 22.85
CA THR A 22 -4.57 -17.66 23.27
C THR A 22 -3.61 -17.32 22.12
N ASP A 23 -3.91 -17.70 20.87
CA ASP A 23 -3.06 -17.44 19.70
C ASP A 23 -3.20 -16.03 19.12
N LYS A 24 -4.37 -15.40 19.29
CA LYS A 24 -4.57 -13.98 18.94
C LYS A 24 -3.57 -13.05 19.66
N ARG A 25 -3.09 -13.44 20.84
CA ARG A 25 -2.19 -12.59 21.66
C ARG A 25 -0.74 -12.56 21.15
N ARG A 26 -0.30 -13.54 20.35
CA ARG A 26 1.11 -13.65 19.91
C ARG A 26 1.38 -13.19 18.47
N CYS A 27 0.36 -13.19 17.59
CA CYS A 27 0.55 -12.92 16.16
C CYS A 27 -0.32 -11.78 15.60
N GLY A 28 -1.08 -11.07 16.45
CA GLY A 28 -1.85 -9.88 16.07
C GLY A 28 -0.93 -8.69 15.76
N PHE A 29 -1.40 -7.77 14.91
CA PHE A 29 -0.65 -6.58 14.55
C PHE A 29 -0.71 -5.56 15.69
N ARG A 30 0.45 -5.11 16.15
CA ARG A 30 0.59 -4.12 17.21
C ARG A 30 1.46 -2.98 16.71
N PRO A 31 0.86 -1.93 16.12
CA PRO A 31 1.62 -0.79 15.66
C PRO A 31 2.32 -0.11 16.85
N SER A 32 3.50 0.43 16.59
CA SER A 32 4.17 1.36 17.50
C SER A 32 3.42 2.69 17.55
N ARG A 33 3.68 3.49 18.60
CA ARG A 33 3.06 4.82 18.72
C ARG A 33 3.30 5.70 17.50
N SER A 34 4.51 5.68 16.95
CA SER A 34 4.82 6.43 15.72
C SER A 34 4.04 5.94 14.50
N GLN A 35 3.81 4.63 14.39
CA GLN A 35 3.00 4.06 13.31
C GLN A 35 1.52 4.45 13.47
N GLU A 36 0.99 4.43 14.70
CA GLU A 36 -0.37 4.90 15.00
C GLU A 36 -0.53 6.39 14.72
N ASP A 37 0.43 7.21 15.13
CA ASP A 37 0.42 8.65 14.90
C ASP A 37 0.35 8.91 13.39
N VAL A 38 1.28 8.35 12.60
CA VAL A 38 1.28 8.50 11.14
C VAL A 38 -0.02 7.98 10.53
N HIS A 39 -0.47 6.78 10.91
CA HIS A 39 -1.71 6.19 10.42
C HIS A 39 -2.90 7.15 10.58
N ASN A 40 -3.08 7.70 11.78
CA ASN A 40 -4.17 8.63 12.06
C ASN A 40 -4.08 9.92 11.22
N ALA A 41 -2.88 10.34 10.81
CA ALA A 41 -2.70 11.49 9.92
C ALA A 41 -2.90 11.21 8.44
N ILE A 42 -2.77 9.96 7.97
CA ILE A 42 -2.87 9.61 6.54
C ILE A 42 -4.17 8.86 6.19
N THR A 43 -4.80 8.22 7.16
CA THR A 43 -5.97 7.36 6.96
C THR A 43 -7.24 8.17 6.70
N ALA A 44 -8.22 7.58 6.02
CA ALA A 44 -9.51 8.23 5.82
C ALA A 44 -10.21 8.47 7.17
N PRO A 45 -11.01 9.54 7.34
CA PRO A 45 -11.64 9.88 8.62
C PRO A 45 -12.41 8.72 9.28
N THR A 46 -13.01 7.85 8.47
CA THR A 46 -13.75 6.66 8.91
C THR A 46 -12.89 5.63 9.66
N TYR A 47 -11.57 5.68 9.54
CA TYR A 47 -10.64 4.70 10.13
C TYR A 47 -9.75 5.27 11.24
N ILE A 48 -9.77 6.58 11.48
CA ILE A 48 -8.99 7.22 12.55
C ILE A 48 -9.35 6.61 13.90
N GLY A 49 -8.33 6.20 14.67
CA GLY A 49 -8.48 5.63 16.01
C GLY A 49 -9.15 4.25 16.06
N LYS A 50 -9.40 3.60 14.91
CA LYS A 50 -9.87 2.22 14.91
C LYS A 50 -8.75 1.27 15.33
N ASP A 51 -9.15 0.19 16.01
CA ASP A 51 -8.26 -0.91 16.34
C ASP A 51 -7.54 -1.46 15.09
N ALA A 52 -6.22 -1.62 15.19
CA ALA A 52 -5.36 -1.93 14.06
C ALA A 52 -5.64 -3.32 13.46
N ASP A 53 -5.92 -4.32 14.30
CA ASP A 53 -6.30 -5.65 13.84
C ASP A 53 -7.64 -5.62 13.08
N THR A 54 -8.62 -4.87 13.60
CA THR A 54 -9.91 -4.64 12.94
C THR A 54 -9.74 -3.93 11.59
N PHE A 55 -8.86 -2.92 11.52
CA PHE A 55 -8.54 -2.23 10.28
C PHE A 55 -7.92 -3.18 9.24
N LEU A 56 -6.92 -3.98 9.63
CA LEU A 56 -6.27 -4.92 8.71
C LEU A 56 -7.19 -6.07 8.28
N ASP A 57 -8.10 -6.50 9.15
CA ASP A 57 -9.14 -7.46 8.78
C ASP A 57 -10.07 -6.90 7.70
N HIS A 58 -10.41 -5.61 7.76
CA HIS A 58 -11.18 -4.92 6.72
C HIS A 58 -10.40 -4.77 5.42
N VAL A 59 -9.13 -4.33 5.49
CA VAL A 59 -8.22 -4.24 4.34
C VAL A 59 -8.19 -5.56 3.57
N ARG A 60 -8.10 -6.71 4.27
CA ARG A 60 -8.00 -8.02 3.61
C ARG A 60 -9.24 -8.41 2.80
N ILE A 61 -10.43 -7.98 3.21
CA ILE A 61 -11.69 -8.39 2.58
C ILE A 61 -12.28 -7.32 1.65
N SER A 62 -11.70 -6.11 1.64
CA SER A 62 -12.18 -5.01 0.83
C SER A 62 -11.92 -5.23 -0.66
N LYS A 63 -12.88 -4.78 -1.47
CA LYS A 63 -12.77 -4.78 -2.95
C LYS A 63 -11.75 -3.76 -3.47
N ALA A 64 -11.38 -2.76 -2.66
CA ALA A 64 -10.32 -1.82 -3.01
C ALA A 64 -8.92 -2.46 -2.94
N THR A 65 -8.75 -3.52 -2.17
CA THR A 65 -7.50 -4.27 -2.03
C THR A 65 -7.33 -5.24 -3.19
N LYS A 66 -6.90 -4.70 -4.35
CA LYS A 66 -6.72 -5.44 -5.61
C LYS A 66 -5.35 -6.12 -5.74
N PHE A 67 -4.64 -6.30 -4.64
CA PHE A 67 -3.38 -7.02 -4.54
C PHE A 67 -3.53 -8.12 -3.48
N LEU A 68 -2.57 -9.04 -3.42
CA LEU A 68 -2.56 -10.02 -2.34
C LEU A 68 -2.33 -9.30 -1.01
N ALA A 69 -3.35 -9.28 -0.14
CA ALA A 69 -3.31 -8.71 1.21
C ALA A 69 -2.38 -9.51 2.16
N HIS A 70 -1.09 -9.61 1.80
CA HIS A 70 -0.09 -10.42 2.46
C HIS A 70 0.22 -9.87 3.85
N PRO A 71 0.38 -10.73 4.88
CA PRO A 71 0.65 -10.28 6.25
C PRO A 71 1.97 -9.51 6.43
N ALA A 72 2.90 -9.58 5.49
CA ALA A 72 4.08 -8.69 5.49
C ALA A 72 3.85 -7.34 4.79
N VAL A 73 2.83 -7.25 3.92
CA VAL A 73 2.53 -6.06 3.11
C VAL A 73 1.51 -5.15 3.81
N THR A 74 0.41 -5.71 4.31
CA THR A 74 -0.69 -4.90 4.87
C THR A 74 -0.32 -4.13 6.14
N PRO A 75 0.52 -4.64 7.06
CA PRO A 75 1.01 -3.83 8.18
C PRO A 75 1.87 -2.65 7.73
N ARG A 76 2.71 -2.81 6.71
CA ARG A 76 3.56 -1.74 6.18
C ARG A 76 2.77 -0.66 5.44
N LEU A 77 1.59 -1.01 4.90
CA LEU A 77 0.67 -0.01 4.35
C LEU A 77 -0.08 0.79 5.41
N TYR A 78 -0.12 0.31 6.66
CA TYR A 78 -0.79 1.00 7.76
C TYR A 78 -0.27 2.43 7.93
N ASP A 79 1.03 2.64 7.72
CA ASP A 79 1.71 3.92 7.85
C ASP A 79 2.65 4.26 6.66
N ILE A 80 2.49 3.61 5.49
CA ILE A 80 3.24 3.89 4.24
C ILE A 80 4.76 3.62 4.41
N GLU A 81 5.14 2.48 4.98
CA GLU A 81 6.54 2.02 5.11
C GLU A 81 7.11 1.54 3.76
N PHE A 82 7.36 2.50 2.86
CA PHE A 82 8.13 2.30 1.64
C PHE A 82 9.62 2.59 1.86
N GLY A 83 10.47 1.98 1.03
CA GLY A 83 11.91 2.26 1.03
C GLY A 83 12.80 1.03 0.87
N PRO A 84 14.13 1.20 1.02
CA PRO A 84 15.08 0.08 0.97
C PRO A 84 14.75 -0.98 2.03
N CYS A 85 14.67 -2.25 1.60
CA CYS A 85 14.32 -3.40 2.45
C CYS A 85 12.88 -3.43 3.01
N ASP A 86 12.02 -2.49 2.58
CA ASP A 86 10.60 -2.44 2.94
C ASP A 86 9.72 -2.45 1.67
N LEU A 87 8.57 -1.76 1.65
CA LEU A 87 7.70 -1.78 0.49
C LEU A 87 8.35 -1.08 -0.72
N SER A 88 8.53 -1.85 -1.78
CA SER A 88 8.55 -1.40 -3.17
C SER A 88 7.14 -1.22 -3.73
N ILE A 89 6.97 -0.32 -4.70
CA ILE A 89 5.74 -0.21 -5.51
C ILE A 89 5.42 -1.53 -6.23
N LEU A 90 6.44 -2.32 -6.57
CA LEU A 90 6.25 -3.61 -7.24
C LEU A 90 5.67 -4.71 -6.33
N HIS A 91 5.46 -4.46 -5.03
CA HIS A 91 4.71 -5.36 -4.15
C HIS A 91 3.19 -5.27 -4.35
N PHE A 92 2.72 -4.41 -5.25
CA PHE A 92 1.31 -4.25 -5.57
C PHE A 92 0.98 -4.78 -6.97
N PRO A 93 1.33 -6.03 -7.34
CA PRO A 93 0.81 -6.59 -8.57
C PRO A 93 -0.71 -6.71 -8.44
N ARG A 94 -1.40 -6.59 -9.58
CA ARG A 94 -2.82 -6.90 -9.62
C ARG A 94 -3.01 -8.36 -9.23
N PHE A 95 -3.97 -8.62 -8.34
CA PHE A 95 -4.33 -9.94 -7.86
C PHE A 95 -5.73 -10.27 -8.39
N ASP A 96 -5.78 -10.96 -9.52
CA ASP A 96 -7.03 -11.22 -10.23
C ASP A 96 -7.67 -12.57 -9.83
N LEU A 97 -8.65 -13.02 -10.61
CA LEU A 97 -9.35 -14.28 -10.34
C LEU A 97 -8.46 -15.50 -10.57
N ASP A 98 -7.60 -15.45 -11.59
CA ASP A 98 -6.70 -16.55 -11.91
C ASP A 98 -5.62 -16.70 -10.84
N ASP A 99 -5.12 -15.58 -10.30
CA ASP A 99 -4.24 -15.56 -9.15
C ASP A 99 -4.92 -16.16 -7.90
N GLN A 100 -6.19 -15.81 -7.66
CA GLN A 100 -6.96 -16.34 -6.54
C GLN A 100 -7.12 -17.87 -6.63
N ILE A 101 -7.48 -18.38 -7.80
CA ILE A 101 -7.64 -19.81 -8.08
C ILE A 101 -6.29 -20.53 -7.95
N SER A 102 -5.23 -19.97 -8.53
CA SER A 102 -3.88 -20.55 -8.46
C SER A 102 -3.39 -20.63 -7.02
N ARG A 103 -3.65 -19.58 -6.23
CA ARG A 103 -3.28 -19.54 -4.82
C ARG A 103 -4.02 -20.61 -4.02
N GLN A 104 -5.31 -20.88 -4.27
CA GLN A 104 -6.07 -21.92 -3.54
C GLN A 104 -5.39 -23.30 -3.58
N LYS A 105 -4.62 -23.57 -4.63
CA LYS A 105 -3.92 -24.86 -4.82
C LYS A 105 -2.61 -24.96 -4.04
N GLN A 106 -2.11 -23.87 -3.46
CA GLN A 106 -0.83 -23.83 -2.73
C GLN A 106 -1.04 -23.98 -1.21
N ASN A 107 -0.05 -24.53 -0.51
CA ASN A 107 -0.05 -24.59 0.96
C ASN A 107 0.22 -23.18 1.51
N LYS A 108 -0.74 -22.57 2.21
CA LYS A 108 -0.74 -21.11 2.44
C LYS A 108 -0.14 -20.70 3.78
N ILE A 109 0.59 -19.59 3.74
CA ILE A 109 0.91 -18.76 4.91
C ILE A 109 -0.40 -18.34 5.59
N ASN A 110 -0.41 -18.35 6.92
CA ASN A 110 -1.52 -17.82 7.71
C ASN A 110 -1.64 -16.29 7.47
N MET A 111 -2.72 -15.89 6.79
CA MET A 111 -2.97 -14.49 6.40
C MET A 111 -3.32 -13.54 7.56
N ARG A 112 -3.35 -14.06 8.78
CA ARG A 112 -3.48 -13.28 10.03
C ARG A 112 -2.22 -13.33 10.90
N ASN A 113 -1.14 -13.91 10.40
CA ASN A 113 0.12 -13.95 11.12
C ASN A 113 0.99 -12.74 10.78
N TYR A 114 0.88 -11.67 11.57
CA TYR A 114 1.66 -10.44 11.37
C TYR A 114 3.01 -10.46 12.09
N SER A 115 3.59 -11.65 12.31
CA SER A 115 4.92 -11.78 12.89
C SER A 115 5.98 -11.14 11.98
N THR A 116 6.98 -10.49 12.58
CA THR A 116 8.15 -9.94 11.87
C THR A 116 8.99 -10.99 11.13
N LYS A 117 8.77 -12.28 11.41
CA LYS A 117 9.39 -13.40 10.69
C LYS A 117 8.79 -13.67 9.32
N VAL A 118 7.63 -13.07 9.02
CA VAL A 118 7.02 -13.22 7.70
C VAL A 118 7.68 -12.25 6.75
N GLU A 119 8.42 -12.80 5.79
CA GLU A 119 9.13 -12.02 4.77
C GLU A 119 8.16 -11.40 3.77
N LEU A 120 8.60 -10.30 3.14
CA LEU A 120 7.87 -9.70 2.03
C LEU A 120 7.84 -10.67 0.83
N PRO A 121 6.73 -10.70 0.06
CA PRO A 121 6.72 -11.41 -1.21
C PRO A 121 7.81 -10.87 -2.14
N ASP A 122 8.46 -11.75 -2.89
CA ASP A 122 9.44 -11.33 -3.89
C ASP A 122 8.79 -10.43 -4.95
N ILE A 123 9.48 -9.33 -5.28
CA ILE A 123 9.14 -8.51 -6.44
C ILE A 123 9.65 -9.17 -7.73
N PRO A 124 9.04 -8.91 -8.90
CA PRO A 124 9.50 -9.49 -10.16
C PRO A 124 10.98 -9.21 -10.42
N ALA A 125 11.74 -10.24 -10.80
CA ALA A 125 13.17 -10.12 -11.09
C ALA A 125 13.43 -9.31 -12.37
N ASN A 126 12.52 -9.36 -13.34
CA ASN A 126 12.59 -8.62 -14.58
C ASN A 126 11.26 -7.89 -14.83
N PRO A 127 10.95 -6.82 -14.07
CA PRO A 127 9.70 -6.11 -14.24
C PRO A 127 9.65 -5.40 -15.60
N GLN A 128 8.46 -5.36 -16.19
CA GLN A 128 8.13 -4.52 -17.34
C GLN A 128 7.51 -3.20 -16.86
N PHE A 129 7.65 -2.14 -17.65
CA PHE A 129 7.16 -0.82 -17.29
C PHE A 129 5.64 -0.76 -17.06
N ASN A 130 4.85 -1.51 -17.83
CA ASN A 130 3.40 -1.63 -17.62
C ASN A 130 3.05 -2.19 -16.23
N GLN A 131 3.88 -3.09 -15.67
CA GLN A 131 3.67 -3.64 -14.33
C GLN A 131 3.87 -2.55 -13.26
N LEU A 132 4.82 -1.64 -13.45
CA LEU A 132 5.00 -0.49 -12.56
C LEU A 132 3.76 0.42 -12.57
N VAL A 133 3.26 0.77 -13.76
CA VAL A 133 2.08 1.62 -13.92
C VAL A 133 0.82 0.93 -13.38
N GLU A 134 0.67 -0.37 -13.61
CA GLU A 134 -0.43 -1.17 -13.05
C GLU A 134 -0.36 -1.20 -11.53
N SER A 135 0.81 -1.42 -10.93
CA SER A 135 1.00 -1.40 -9.48
C SER A 135 0.65 -0.07 -8.84
N LEU A 136 0.98 1.06 -9.48
CA LEU A 136 0.50 2.37 -9.06
C LEU A 136 -1.03 2.47 -9.11
N GLY A 137 -1.67 1.87 -10.11
CA GLY A 137 -3.14 1.85 -10.24
C GLY A 137 -3.83 0.98 -9.19
N VAL A 138 -3.19 -0.14 -8.81
CA VAL A 138 -3.63 -1.01 -7.72
C VAL A 138 -3.51 -0.28 -6.38
N LEU A 139 -2.37 0.37 -6.12
CA LEU A 139 -2.18 1.21 -4.94
C LEU A 139 -3.18 2.37 -4.89
N LEU A 140 -3.50 3.00 -6.02
CA LEU A 140 -4.53 4.04 -6.10
C LEU A 140 -5.92 3.51 -5.75
N SER A 141 -6.26 2.28 -6.15
CA SER A 141 -7.54 1.66 -5.77
C SER A 141 -7.64 1.51 -4.25
N TYR A 142 -6.57 1.07 -3.60
CA TYR A 142 -6.46 1.00 -2.14
C TYR A 142 -6.57 2.40 -1.50
N ALA A 143 -5.80 3.36 -2.00
CA ALA A 143 -5.74 4.72 -1.47
C ALA A 143 -7.11 5.40 -1.42
N ARG A 144 -7.93 5.22 -2.48
CA ARG A 144 -9.28 5.79 -2.57
C ARG A 144 -10.21 5.37 -1.44
N GLU A 145 -10.01 4.19 -0.88
CA GLU A 145 -10.81 3.71 0.24
C GLU A 145 -10.17 4.06 1.58
N PHE A 146 -8.87 3.80 1.73
CA PHE A 146 -8.23 3.77 3.06
C PHE A 146 -7.49 5.04 3.45
N PHE A 147 -7.13 5.90 2.50
CA PHE A 147 -6.37 7.12 2.79
C PHE A 147 -7.24 8.38 2.76
N ASN A 148 -6.81 9.44 3.45
CA ASN A 148 -7.44 10.75 3.36
C ASN A 148 -7.15 11.44 2.02
N THR A 149 -7.83 12.55 1.77
CA THR A 149 -7.74 13.29 0.49
C THR A 149 -6.31 13.72 0.15
N THR A 150 -5.52 14.17 1.11
CA THR A 150 -4.13 14.60 0.88
C THR A 150 -3.24 13.45 0.42
N THR A 151 -3.32 12.31 1.13
CA THR A 151 -2.55 11.12 0.80
C THR A 151 -3.05 10.48 -0.51
N GLN A 152 -4.35 10.53 -0.78
CA GLN A 152 -4.92 10.12 -2.07
C GLN A 152 -4.34 10.96 -3.21
N ALA A 153 -4.23 12.28 -3.05
CA ALA A 153 -3.69 13.17 -4.06
C ALA A 153 -2.23 12.82 -4.41
N LEU A 154 -1.40 12.45 -3.44
CA LEU A 154 -0.05 11.94 -3.69
C LEU A 154 -0.07 10.70 -4.60
N VAL A 155 -0.92 9.72 -4.29
CA VAL A 155 -1.01 8.47 -5.07
C VAL A 155 -1.57 8.73 -6.48
N VAL A 156 -2.51 9.66 -6.62
CA VAL A 156 -3.01 10.14 -7.93
C VAL A 156 -1.88 10.76 -8.74
N SER A 157 -1.16 11.75 -8.20
CA SER A 157 -0.06 12.40 -8.90
C SER A 157 1.05 11.41 -9.27
N ALA A 158 1.33 10.42 -8.40
CA ALA A 158 2.28 9.35 -8.70
C ALA A 158 1.81 8.48 -9.88
N LYS A 159 0.53 8.09 -9.90
CA LYS A 159 -0.05 7.31 -11.01
C LYS A 159 -0.03 8.07 -12.34
N GLU A 160 -0.47 9.32 -12.34
CA GLU A 160 -0.50 10.18 -13.52
C GLU A 160 0.91 10.50 -14.03
N PHE A 161 1.89 10.65 -13.13
CA PHE A 161 3.29 10.76 -13.52
C PHE A 161 3.81 9.46 -14.14
N GLY A 162 3.49 8.31 -13.56
CA GLY A 162 3.81 7.00 -14.13
C GLY A 162 3.22 6.80 -15.53
N GLU A 163 1.99 7.24 -15.79
CA GLU A 163 1.38 7.19 -17.13
C GLU A 163 2.10 8.10 -18.12
N ARG A 164 2.46 9.33 -17.72
CA ARG A 164 3.22 10.24 -18.60
C ARG A 164 4.61 9.74 -18.94
N LEU A 165 5.20 8.88 -18.12
CA LEU A 165 6.48 8.25 -18.43
C LEU A 165 6.39 7.25 -19.60
N GLU A 166 5.18 6.79 -19.98
CA GLU A 166 4.98 5.91 -21.14
C GLU A 166 5.45 6.55 -22.45
N ASP A 167 5.36 7.88 -22.58
CA ASP A 167 5.81 8.64 -23.75
C ASP A 167 7.32 8.53 -24.01
N PHE A 168 8.10 8.09 -23.02
CA PHE A 168 9.56 7.91 -23.12
C PHE A 168 9.98 6.45 -23.34
N ALA A 169 9.03 5.56 -23.61
CA ALA A 169 9.32 4.17 -23.95
C ALA A 169 10.22 4.05 -25.20
N PRO A 170 10.96 2.93 -25.37
CA PRO A 170 10.92 1.71 -24.56
C PRO A 170 11.76 1.80 -23.29
N TRP A 171 11.21 1.25 -22.20
CA TRP A 171 11.88 1.13 -20.91
C TRP A 171 12.46 -0.28 -20.75
N THR A 172 13.72 -0.36 -20.35
CA THR A 172 14.34 -1.62 -19.94
C THR A 172 13.86 -2.05 -18.56
N SER A 173 14.07 -3.32 -18.25
CA SER A 173 13.75 -3.85 -16.92
C SER A 173 14.58 -3.19 -15.81
N GLN A 174 15.83 -2.83 -16.10
CA GLN A 174 16.69 -2.13 -15.15
C GLN A 174 16.18 -0.72 -14.86
N GLU A 175 15.78 0.04 -15.88
CA GLU A 175 15.18 1.37 -15.70
C GLU A 175 13.85 1.28 -14.94
N THR A 176 13.04 0.25 -15.21
CA THR A 176 11.80 0.00 -14.47
C THR A 176 12.06 -0.21 -12.98
N LYS A 177 13.11 -0.94 -12.61
CA LYS A 177 13.53 -1.10 -11.20
C LYS A 177 13.96 0.22 -10.57
N ILE A 178 14.71 1.04 -11.30
CA ILE A 178 15.16 2.36 -10.83
C ILE A 178 13.95 3.27 -10.60
N LEU A 179 12.98 3.28 -11.52
CA LEU A 179 11.75 4.04 -11.37
C LEU A 179 10.91 3.56 -10.18
N ALA A 180 10.71 2.24 -10.04
CA ALA A 180 10.01 1.67 -8.89
C ALA A 180 10.65 2.08 -7.56
N TYR A 181 11.98 1.99 -7.49
CA TYR A 181 12.76 2.44 -6.32
C TYR A 181 12.57 3.94 -6.05
N TRP A 182 12.61 4.76 -7.09
CA TRP A 182 12.37 6.20 -6.96
C TRP A 182 10.98 6.51 -6.43
N PHE A 183 9.92 5.92 -6.98
CA PHE A 183 8.55 6.10 -6.48
C PHE A 183 8.44 5.65 -5.02
N SER A 184 9.01 4.51 -4.65
CA SER A 184 9.03 4.05 -3.25
C SER A 184 9.68 5.06 -2.31
N ASN A 185 10.80 5.68 -2.72
CA ASN A 185 11.43 6.72 -1.92
C ASN A 185 10.60 8.01 -1.82
N VAL A 186 9.79 8.35 -2.83
CA VAL A 186 8.83 9.46 -2.74
C VAL A 186 7.81 9.20 -1.62
N PHE A 187 7.24 7.99 -1.56
CA PHE A 187 6.31 7.59 -0.50
C PHE A 187 6.99 7.56 0.88
N ALA A 188 8.23 7.07 0.95
CA ALA A 188 9.03 7.09 2.18
C ALA A 188 9.27 8.51 2.70
N ALA A 189 9.61 9.44 1.79
CA ALA A 189 9.80 10.85 2.12
C ALA A 189 8.50 11.51 2.58
N TYR A 190 7.37 11.16 1.95
CA TYR A 190 6.04 11.62 2.38
C TYR A 190 5.73 11.17 3.81
N ARG A 191 5.91 9.88 4.12
CA ARG A 191 5.73 9.35 5.48
C ARG A 191 6.57 10.12 6.50
N LEU A 192 7.84 10.38 6.18
CA LEU A 192 8.74 11.13 7.06
C LEU A 192 8.24 12.55 7.31
N ALA A 193 7.76 13.24 6.27
CA ALA A 193 7.20 14.58 6.40
C ALA A 193 5.93 14.59 7.28
N VAL A 194 5.02 13.62 7.09
CA VAL A 194 3.84 13.47 7.95
C VAL A 194 4.23 13.29 9.41
N TYR A 195 5.20 12.41 9.68
CA TYR A 195 5.68 12.16 11.04
C TYR A 195 6.28 13.42 11.68
N GLN A 196 7.07 14.20 10.93
CA GLN A 196 7.69 15.43 11.40
C GLN A 196 6.64 16.52 11.73
N ASP A 197 5.60 16.65 10.90
CA ASP A 197 4.52 17.63 11.11
C ASP A 197 3.68 17.31 12.37
N GLN A 198 3.72 16.07 12.87
CA GLN A 198 3.04 15.66 14.09
C GLN A 198 3.82 15.96 15.37
N ILE A 199 5.12 16.24 15.29
CA ILE A 199 5.94 16.58 16.46
C ILE A 199 5.66 18.05 16.82
N PRO A 200 5.07 18.35 18.00
CA PRO A 200 4.85 19.74 18.41
C PRO A 200 6.18 20.49 18.45
N ALA A 201 6.25 21.64 17.78
CA ALA A 201 7.46 22.40 17.54
C ALA A 201 8.32 22.66 18.80
N GLN A 202 9.35 21.84 18.98
CA GLN A 202 10.60 22.27 19.61
C GLN A 202 11.66 22.44 18.52
N GLN A 203 11.54 23.50 17.72
CA GLN A 203 12.66 24.36 17.33
C GLN A 203 12.21 25.51 16.42
N SER A 204 12.59 26.70 16.89
CA SER A 204 12.49 28.02 16.31
C SER A 204 13.28 28.21 15.00
N ASN A 205 12.82 29.14 14.18
CA ASN A 205 13.60 29.96 13.22
C ASN A 205 14.20 29.27 12.00
N LEU A 206 13.36 28.68 11.14
CA LEU A 206 13.54 28.75 9.69
C LEU A 206 12.15 28.84 9.05
N ALA A 207 11.68 30.07 8.85
CA ALA A 207 10.51 30.36 8.03
C ALA A 207 10.85 30.05 6.55
N SER A 208 10.89 28.76 6.21
CA SER A 208 10.96 28.23 4.84
C SER A 208 10.23 26.87 4.71
N THR A 209 9.42 26.48 5.70
CA THR A 209 8.58 25.27 5.62
C THR A 209 7.44 25.50 4.63
N CYS A 210 7.74 25.29 3.36
CA CYS A 210 6.74 24.81 2.41
C CYS A 210 6.18 23.52 3.01
N THR A 211 4.99 23.58 3.60
CA THR A 211 4.31 22.42 4.16
C THR A 211 4.09 21.43 3.02
N ILE A 212 4.85 20.34 3.03
CA ILE A 212 4.77 19.22 2.08
C ILE A 212 3.31 18.74 1.94
N LEU A 213 2.53 18.84 3.02
CA LEU A 213 1.10 18.53 3.06
C LEU A 213 0.21 19.41 2.15
N ASN A 214 0.66 20.61 1.75
CA ASN A 214 -0.15 21.55 0.96
C ASN A 214 0.11 21.48 -0.54
N CYS A 215 1.06 20.68 -1.02
CA CYS A 215 1.30 20.54 -2.46
C CYS A 215 1.98 19.20 -2.81
N PRO A 216 1.20 18.12 -3.07
CA PRO A 216 1.74 16.83 -3.50
C PRO A 216 2.59 16.94 -4.77
N ASP A 217 2.18 17.82 -5.68
CA ASP A 217 2.94 18.16 -6.88
C ASP A 217 4.29 18.80 -6.57
N TYR A 218 4.44 19.50 -5.45
CA TYR A 218 5.69 20.10 -5.03
C TYR A 218 6.67 19.06 -4.49
N CYS A 219 6.22 17.96 -3.87
CA CYS A 219 7.11 16.86 -3.50
C CYS A 219 7.65 16.13 -4.72
N LEU A 220 6.80 15.81 -5.69
CA LEU A 220 7.23 15.24 -6.96
C LEU A 220 8.13 16.21 -7.72
N LYS A 221 7.77 17.51 -7.79
CA LYS A 221 8.61 18.53 -8.44
C LYS A 221 9.93 18.77 -7.72
N LEU A 222 9.98 18.85 -6.39
CA LEU A 222 11.23 19.02 -5.64
C LEU A 222 12.14 17.80 -5.78
N LEU A 223 11.59 16.58 -5.79
CA LEU A 223 12.36 15.35 -5.96
C LEU A 223 12.83 15.16 -7.42
N VAL A 224 12.03 15.57 -8.41
CA VAL A 224 12.43 15.63 -9.84
C VAL A 224 13.46 16.74 -10.10
N SER A 225 13.28 17.92 -9.49
CA SER A 225 14.17 19.09 -9.66
C SER A 225 15.48 18.95 -8.88
N GLY A 226 15.47 18.16 -7.81
CA GLY A 226 16.59 18.04 -6.88
C GLY A 226 17.66 17.02 -7.28
N ASN A 227 17.36 16.00 -8.11
CA ASN A 227 18.34 14.91 -8.30
C ASN A 227 18.25 14.03 -9.57
N VAL A 228 17.50 14.37 -10.64
CA VAL A 228 17.38 13.43 -11.80
C VAL A 228 17.78 14.01 -13.16
N TYR A 229 18.14 15.29 -13.28
CA TYR A 229 18.60 15.87 -14.57
C TYR A 229 20.07 16.31 -14.62
N ARG A 230 20.88 15.98 -13.61
CA ARG A 230 22.33 16.02 -13.75
C ARG A 230 22.87 14.60 -13.68
N GLN A 231 23.35 14.13 -14.83
CA GLN A 231 24.05 12.85 -15.02
C GLN A 231 23.14 11.64 -15.29
N ILE A 232 22.47 11.68 -16.43
CA ILE A 232 22.48 10.52 -17.33
C ILE A 232 23.49 10.92 -18.43
N PRO A 233 24.56 10.15 -18.69
CA PRO A 233 25.51 10.46 -19.77
C PRO A 233 24.82 10.49 -21.14
#